data_AF-A0A3S3PLH1-F1
#
_entry.id   AF-A0A3S3PLH1-F1
#
_cell.length_a   1.000
_cell.length_b   1.000
_cell.length_c   1.000
_cell.angle_alpha   90.00
_cell.angle_beta   90.00
_cell.angle_gamma   90.00
#
_symmetry.space_group_name_H-M   'P 1'
#
loop_
_entity.id
_entity.type
_entity.pdbx_description
1 polymer ?
#
loop_
_entity_poly.entity_id
_entity_poly.type
_entity_poly.pdbx_seq_one_letter_code
_entity_poly.pdbx_strand_id
1 'polypeptide(L)'
;MIKGNKARAQQFGLAIGTRTHVDIVEISDIMCNINPVSYYANFDINYAVYELSFFYYGLKNRFTTSNPQIKVVIGESGWPSQGILPNGRPASVSNLVNYWKSLGNWASLYKVPLYFFEAIDEPWKEDFDKSQAHLGWLVRDGDNFIEKAHSFLL
;
A
#
# COMPACT_ATOMS: atom_id res chain seq x y z
N MET A 1 -11.88 -21.40 -8.20
CA MET A 1 -11.27 -20.39 -9.11
C MET A 1 -9.75 -20.32 -8.96
N ILE A 2 -9.21 -20.02 -7.77
CA ILE A 2 -7.76 -19.79 -7.60
C ILE A 2 -6.85 -21.01 -7.89
N LYS A 3 -7.24 -22.24 -7.51
CA LYS A 3 -6.48 -23.47 -7.87
C LYS A 3 -6.31 -23.64 -9.38
N GLY A 4 -7.38 -23.38 -10.14
CA GLY A 4 -7.35 -23.44 -11.61
C GLY A 4 -6.55 -22.29 -12.23
N ASN A 5 -6.45 -21.14 -11.55
CA ASN A 5 -5.61 -20.03 -12.00
C ASN A 5 -4.12 -20.30 -11.70
N LYS A 6 -3.80 -20.97 -10.59
CA LYS A 6 -2.43 -21.34 -10.23
C LYS A 6 -1.76 -22.21 -11.28
N ALA A 7 -2.40 -23.31 -11.67
CA ALA A 7 -1.83 -24.21 -12.68
C ALA A 7 -1.56 -23.47 -14.01
N ARG A 8 -2.46 -22.57 -14.42
CA ARG A 8 -2.29 -21.73 -15.61
C ARG A 8 -1.14 -20.74 -15.44
N ALA A 9 -1.06 -20.03 -14.32
CA ALA A 9 0.02 -19.06 -14.04
C ALA A 9 1.40 -19.73 -14.04
N GLN A 10 1.51 -20.93 -13.47
CA GLN A 10 2.75 -21.70 -13.42
C GLN A 10 3.28 -22.11 -14.80
N GLN A 11 2.41 -22.35 -15.78
CA GLN A 11 2.81 -22.60 -17.17
C GLN A 11 3.56 -21.41 -17.79
N PHE A 12 3.35 -20.20 -17.27
CA PHE A 12 4.03 -18.97 -17.69
C PHE A 12 5.13 -18.52 -16.72
N GLY A 13 5.46 -19.32 -15.69
CA GLY A 13 6.44 -18.94 -14.67
C GLY A 13 5.98 -17.79 -13.76
N LEU A 14 4.67 -17.52 -13.68
CA LEU A 14 4.10 -16.45 -12.86
C LEU A 14 3.71 -16.96 -11.47
N ALA A 15 3.95 -16.14 -10.45
CA ALA A 15 3.45 -16.36 -9.10
C ALA A 15 1.98 -15.91 -9.01
N ILE A 16 1.14 -16.66 -8.27
CA ILE A 16 -0.24 -16.27 -8.01
C ILE A 16 -0.48 -16.03 -6.52
N GLY A 17 -1.38 -15.10 -6.20
CA GLY A 17 -1.64 -14.72 -4.83
C GLY A 17 -3.02 -14.16 -4.61
N THR A 18 -3.27 -13.76 -3.37
CA THR A 18 -4.44 -12.98 -2.99
C THR A 18 -4.02 -11.75 -2.17
N ARG A 19 -5.03 -10.95 -1.82
CA ARG A 19 -4.92 -9.76 -0.99
C ARG A 19 -4.37 -10.12 0.41
N THR A 20 -5.23 -10.65 1.28
CA THR A 20 -4.94 -11.08 2.68
C THR A 20 -5.96 -12.12 3.16
N HIS A 21 -6.15 -13.21 2.41
CA HIS A 21 -7.18 -14.20 2.75
C HIS A 21 -6.55 -15.46 3.33
N VAL A 22 -6.76 -15.70 4.63
CA VAL A 22 -6.11 -16.79 5.38
C VAL A 22 -6.43 -18.17 4.81
N ASP A 23 -7.65 -18.39 4.33
CA ASP A 23 -8.14 -19.70 3.87
C ASP A 23 -7.47 -20.21 2.59
N ILE A 24 -6.73 -19.36 1.87
CA ILE A 24 -6.09 -19.71 0.60
C ILE A 24 -4.57 -19.50 0.63
N VAL A 25 -3.99 -19.30 1.81
CA VAL A 25 -2.53 -19.18 2.02
C VAL A 25 -1.79 -20.41 1.50
N GLU A 26 -2.29 -21.61 1.81
CA GLU A 26 -1.66 -22.88 1.42
C GLU A 26 -1.48 -23.03 -0.09
N ILE A 27 -2.36 -22.41 -0.87
CA ILE A 27 -2.36 -22.50 -2.33
C ILE A 27 -1.82 -21.23 -3.00
N SER A 28 -1.46 -20.20 -2.24
CA SER A 28 -0.91 -18.94 -2.77
C SER A 28 0.62 -18.97 -2.79
N ASP A 29 1.22 -18.37 -3.81
CA ASP A 29 2.66 -18.16 -3.91
C ASP A 29 3.07 -16.79 -3.33
N ILE A 30 2.16 -15.82 -3.39
CA ILE A 30 2.37 -14.43 -2.93
C ILE A 30 1.13 -13.86 -2.21
N MET A 31 1.30 -12.93 -1.27
CA MET A 31 0.24 -12.17 -0.61
C MET A 31 0.52 -10.68 -0.70
N CYS A 32 -0.44 -9.88 -1.20
CA CYS A 32 -0.14 -8.56 -1.79
C CYS A 32 -0.99 -7.39 -1.29
N ASN A 33 -1.38 -7.25 -0.01
CA ASN A 33 -2.12 -6.04 0.36
C ASN A 33 -2.12 -5.74 1.85
N ILE A 34 -1.27 -4.81 2.24
CA ILE A 34 -1.05 -4.48 3.64
C ILE A 34 -1.15 -2.97 3.73
N ASN A 35 -2.37 -2.49 3.85
CA ASN A 35 -2.62 -1.08 4.08
C ASN A 35 -2.57 -0.79 5.58
N PRO A 36 -2.11 0.40 6.00
CA PRO A 36 -2.25 0.82 7.39
C PRO A 36 -3.74 0.89 7.75
N VAL A 37 -4.13 0.55 8.98
CA VAL A 37 -5.54 0.67 9.34
C VAL A 37 -5.94 2.15 9.34
N SER A 38 -7.07 2.46 8.71
CA SER A 38 -7.53 3.83 8.44
C SER A 38 -7.65 4.74 9.69
N TYR A 39 -7.70 4.17 10.90
CA TYR A 39 -7.85 4.90 12.16
C TYR A 39 -6.56 5.54 12.71
N TYR A 40 -5.37 5.22 12.20
CA TYR A 40 -4.09 5.70 12.76
C TYR A 40 -3.74 7.16 12.48
N ALA A 41 -4.71 7.95 12.06
CA ALA A 41 -4.56 9.36 11.81
C ALA A 41 -4.19 10.18 13.08
N ASN A 42 -4.09 9.57 14.28
CA ASN A 42 -3.77 10.29 15.49
C ASN A 42 -2.28 10.61 15.76
N PHE A 43 -1.25 9.91 15.22
CA PHE A 43 -0.01 9.83 16.02
C PHE A 43 1.36 10.23 15.48
N ASP A 44 1.60 10.39 14.17
CA ASP A 44 2.91 10.68 13.51
C ASP A 44 3.10 9.68 12.36
N ILE A 45 3.67 10.15 11.24
CA ILE A 45 4.09 9.31 10.12
C ILE A 45 4.95 8.13 10.58
N ASN A 46 5.82 8.34 11.56
CA ASN A 46 6.67 7.29 12.10
C ASN A 46 5.86 6.17 12.76
N TYR A 47 4.76 6.52 13.43
CA TYR A 47 3.88 5.53 14.05
C TYR A 47 3.14 4.69 13.01
N ALA A 48 2.70 5.31 11.90
CA ALA A 48 2.04 4.59 10.81
C ALA A 48 3.00 3.60 10.12
N VAL A 49 4.27 3.96 9.93
CA VAL A 49 5.29 3.03 9.40
C VAL A 49 5.56 1.91 10.40
N TYR A 50 5.66 2.22 11.69
CA TYR A 50 5.83 1.21 12.74
C TYR A 50 4.68 0.19 12.73
N GLU A 51 3.44 0.65 12.74
CA GLU A 51 2.27 -0.22 12.79
C GLU A 51 2.14 -1.07 11.52
N LEU A 52 2.39 -0.50 10.35
CA LEU A 52 2.45 -1.27 9.10
C LEU A 52 3.56 -2.33 9.15
N SER A 53 4.74 -1.99 9.68
CA SER A 53 5.84 -2.95 9.85
C SER A 53 5.45 -4.10 10.79
N PHE A 54 4.78 -3.79 11.90
CA PHE A 54 4.31 -4.76 12.87
C PHE A 54 3.29 -5.71 12.23
N PHE A 55 2.33 -5.16 11.50
CA PHE A 55 1.31 -5.94 10.80
C PHE A 55 1.93 -6.83 9.71
N TYR A 56 2.86 -6.31 8.92
CA TYR A 56 3.59 -7.08 7.92
C TYR A 56 4.30 -8.29 8.53
N TYR A 57 5.06 -8.11 9.62
CA TYR A 57 5.76 -9.22 10.27
C TYR A 57 4.78 -10.20 10.94
N GLY A 58 3.70 -9.70 11.56
CA GLY A 58 2.66 -10.55 12.14
C GLY A 58 2.00 -11.46 11.10
N LEU A 59 1.62 -10.89 9.95
CA LEU A 59 1.08 -11.66 8.82
C LEU A 59 2.11 -12.61 8.23
N LYS A 60 3.34 -12.16 8.01
CA LYS A 60 4.42 -13.00 7.48
C LYS A 60 4.61 -14.23 8.35
N ASN A 61 4.75 -14.05 9.67
CA ASN A 61 4.90 -15.15 10.60
C ASN A 61 3.72 -16.11 10.51
N ARG A 62 2.49 -15.59 10.56
CA ARG A 62 1.27 -16.41 10.48
C ARG A 62 1.13 -17.15 9.15
N PHE A 63 1.44 -16.52 8.02
CA PHE A 63 1.33 -17.19 6.72
C PHE A 63 2.40 -18.26 6.54
N THR A 64 3.62 -18.02 7.05
CA THR A 64 4.70 -19.02 6.98
C THR A 64 4.43 -20.27 7.82
N THR A 65 3.54 -20.23 8.82
CA THR A 65 3.12 -21.45 9.53
C THR A 65 2.29 -22.38 8.66
N SER A 66 1.51 -21.84 7.71
CA SER A 66 0.66 -22.61 6.79
C SER A 66 1.37 -22.91 5.47
N ASN A 67 2.19 -21.99 4.96
CA ASN A 67 2.97 -22.17 3.75
C ASN A 67 4.38 -21.57 3.92
N PRO A 68 5.39 -22.39 4.25
CA PRO A 68 6.76 -21.91 4.50
C PRO A 68 7.43 -21.20 3.31
N GLN A 69 6.92 -21.39 2.09
CA GLN A 69 7.48 -20.80 0.87
C GLN A 69 6.75 -19.52 0.43
N ILE A 70 5.70 -19.12 1.14
CA ILE A 70 4.89 -17.98 0.72
C ILE A 70 5.69 -16.68 0.76
N LYS A 71 5.60 -15.92 -0.33
CA LYS A 71 6.12 -14.56 -0.38
C LYS A 71 5.08 -13.60 0.18
N VAL A 72 5.49 -12.73 1.09
CA VAL A 72 4.62 -11.67 1.60
C VAL A 72 5.15 -10.34 1.12
N VAL A 73 4.29 -9.54 0.51
CA VAL A 73 4.62 -8.21 -0.02
C VAL A 73 3.58 -7.20 0.47
N ILE A 74 3.99 -5.95 0.62
CA ILE A 74 3.05 -4.86 0.83
C ILE A 74 2.61 -4.42 -0.56
N GLY A 75 1.46 -4.91 -1.04
CA GLY A 75 1.02 -4.59 -2.40
C GLY A 75 0.22 -3.30 -2.54
N GLU A 76 -0.23 -2.71 -1.43
CA GLU A 76 -0.82 -1.37 -1.39
C GLU A 76 -0.40 -0.73 -0.08
N SER A 77 0.08 0.51 -0.15
CA SER A 77 0.22 1.39 1.01
C SER A 77 0.40 2.83 0.56
N GLY A 78 -0.30 3.77 1.20
CA GLY A 78 -0.36 5.16 0.78
C GLY A 78 -0.76 6.11 1.89
N TRP A 79 -0.59 7.40 1.63
CA TRP A 79 -1.03 8.47 2.53
C TRP A 79 -1.58 9.62 1.69
N PRO A 80 -2.79 10.12 1.97
CA PRO A 80 -3.42 11.12 1.12
C PRO A 80 -2.78 12.49 1.30
N SER A 81 -2.73 13.29 0.23
CA SER A 81 -2.25 14.68 0.29
C SER A 81 -3.34 15.71 0.55
N GLN A 82 -4.61 15.34 0.39
CA GLN A 82 -5.77 16.22 0.57
C GLN A 82 -6.96 15.45 1.17
N GLY A 83 -7.99 16.18 1.59
CA GLY A 83 -9.16 15.63 2.26
C GLY A 83 -9.01 15.55 3.78
N ILE A 84 -9.97 14.89 4.42
CA ILE A 84 -10.03 14.71 5.87
C ILE A 84 -9.77 13.25 6.18
N LEU A 85 -8.78 12.99 7.03
CA LEU A 85 -8.47 11.65 7.51
C LEU A 85 -9.59 11.14 8.44
N PRO A 86 -9.72 9.82 8.67
CA PRO A 86 -10.78 9.26 9.52
C PRO A 86 -10.82 9.77 10.97
N ASN A 87 -9.76 10.42 11.46
CA ASN A 87 -9.76 11.07 12.78
C ASN A 87 -10.11 12.57 12.75
N GLY A 88 -10.52 13.12 11.60
CA GLY A 88 -10.89 14.52 11.45
C GLY A 88 -9.72 15.48 11.17
N ARG A 89 -8.46 15.00 11.10
CA ARG A 89 -7.32 15.87 10.74
C ARG A 89 -7.23 16.07 9.23
N PRO A 90 -6.78 17.26 8.77
CA PRO A 90 -6.53 17.47 7.35
C PRO A 90 -5.32 16.63 6.89
N ALA A 91 -5.45 16.05 5.71
CA ALA A 91 -4.32 15.47 5.00
C ALA A 91 -3.41 16.56 4.44
N SER A 92 -2.17 16.23 4.08
CA SER A 92 -1.23 17.20 3.53
C SER A 92 -0.17 16.56 2.63
N VAL A 93 0.31 17.31 1.64
CA VAL A 93 1.42 16.90 0.77
C VAL A 93 2.67 16.55 1.59
N SER A 94 3.00 17.34 2.62
CA SER A 94 4.15 17.08 3.49
C SER A 94 4.05 15.70 4.17
N ASN A 95 2.87 15.34 4.67
CA ASN A 95 2.65 14.03 5.28
C ASN A 95 2.72 12.89 4.26
N LEU A 96 2.17 13.07 3.05
CA LEU A 96 2.33 12.11 1.95
C LEU A 96 3.81 11.86 1.65
N VAL A 97 4.59 12.92 1.45
CA VAL A 97 6.02 12.83 1.13
C VAL A 97 6.81 12.16 2.26
N ASN A 98 6.55 12.55 3.51
CA ASN A 98 7.22 11.96 4.66
C ASN A 98 6.85 10.48 4.80
N TYR A 99 5.59 10.09 4.58
CA TYR A 99 5.16 8.71 4.62
C TYR A 99 5.88 7.85 3.59
N TRP A 100 5.89 8.30 2.33
CA TRP A 100 6.55 7.59 1.24
C TRP A 100 8.05 7.41 1.51
N LYS A 101 8.73 8.47 1.95
CA LYS A 101 10.16 8.41 2.30
C LYS A 101 10.43 7.47 3.47
N SER A 102 9.70 7.61 4.57
CA SER A 102 9.92 6.79 5.77
C SER A 102 9.60 5.31 5.51
N LEU A 103 8.48 5.03 4.84
CA LEU A 103 8.10 3.65 4.51
C LEU A 103 9.06 3.04 3.48
N GLY A 104 9.45 3.80 2.45
CA GLY A 104 10.40 3.35 1.43
C GLY A 104 11.78 3.05 2.02
N ASN A 105 12.27 3.91 2.91
CA ASN A 105 13.53 3.70 3.63
C ASN A 105 13.48 2.45 4.51
N TRP A 106 12.39 2.27 5.28
CA TRP A 106 12.18 1.07 6.07
C TRP A 106 12.14 -0.19 5.19
N ALA A 107 11.35 -0.17 4.11
CA ALA A 107 11.21 -1.31 3.21
C ALA A 107 12.54 -1.67 2.54
N SER A 108 13.32 -0.67 2.11
CA SER A 108 14.67 -0.87 1.56
C SER A 108 15.62 -1.47 2.59
N LEU A 109 15.66 -0.91 3.82
CA LEU A 109 16.54 -1.37 4.89
C LEU A 109 16.27 -2.84 5.25
N TYR A 110 15.00 -3.22 5.38
CA TYR A 110 14.59 -4.57 5.77
C TYR A 110 14.32 -5.51 4.58
N LYS A 111 14.59 -5.07 3.34
CA LYS A 111 14.37 -5.82 2.10
C LYS A 111 12.94 -6.36 1.97
N VAL A 112 11.97 -5.53 2.34
CA VAL A 112 10.54 -5.84 2.24
C VAL A 112 10.03 -5.36 0.87
N PRO A 113 9.45 -6.25 0.04
CA PRO A 113 8.85 -5.82 -1.22
C PRO A 113 7.61 -4.95 -0.96
N LEU A 114 7.60 -3.77 -1.58
CA LEU A 114 6.62 -2.72 -1.37
C LEU A 114 6.17 -2.15 -2.71
N TYR A 115 4.85 -2.00 -2.85
CA TYR A 115 4.20 -1.28 -3.94
C TYR A 115 3.43 -0.11 -3.32
N PHE A 116 3.89 1.11 -3.62
CA PHE A 116 3.20 2.31 -3.19
C PHE A 116 1.86 2.46 -3.91
N PHE A 117 0.86 2.88 -3.16
CA PHE A 117 -0.46 3.20 -3.64
C PHE A 117 -0.70 4.71 -3.45
N GLU A 118 -0.74 5.54 -4.48
CA GLU A 118 -0.72 5.18 -5.92
C GLU A 118 0.16 6.13 -6.74
N ALA A 119 0.32 5.83 -8.03
CA ALA A 119 1.21 6.60 -8.89
C ALA A 119 0.67 8.01 -9.14
N ILE A 120 -0.61 8.14 -9.47
CA ILE A 120 -1.26 9.36 -9.93
C ILE A 120 -2.58 9.51 -9.19
N ASP A 121 -2.94 10.74 -8.82
CA ASP A 121 -4.27 11.03 -8.29
C ASP A 121 -5.39 10.54 -9.21
N GLU A 122 -6.47 10.08 -8.59
CA GLU A 122 -7.64 9.53 -9.25
C GLU A 122 -8.87 10.37 -8.90
N PRO A 123 -9.10 11.52 -9.60
CA PRO A 123 -10.17 12.47 -9.25
C PRO A 123 -11.57 11.87 -9.24
N TRP A 124 -11.80 10.82 -10.03
CA TRP A 124 -13.08 10.11 -10.06
C TRP A 124 -13.44 9.46 -8.71
N LYS A 125 -12.49 9.32 -7.77
CA LYS A 125 -12.74 8.82 -6.41
C LYS A 125 -13.34 9.88 -5.48
N GLU A 126 -13.31 11.17 -5.86
CA GLU A 126 -13.81 12.26 -5.00
C GLU A 126 -15.29 12.10 -4.64
N ASP A 127 -16.08 11.51 -5.55
CA ASP A 127 -17.51 11.22 -5.35
C ASP A 127 -17.78 10.23 -4.21
N PHE A 128 -16.76 9.45 -3.82
CA PHE A 128 -16.86 8.44 -2.77
C PHE A 128 -16.11 8.86 -1.51
N ASP A 129 -14.85 9.28 -1.68
CA ASP A 129 -13.95 9.65 -0.59
C ASP A 129 -12.86 10.59 -1.13
N LYS A 130 -12.92 11.85 -0.72
CA LYS A 130 -11.93 12.87 -1.10
C LYS A 130 -10.51 12.44 -0.76
N SER A 131 -10.28 11.78 0.38
CA SER A 131 -8.92 11.37 0.75
C SER A 131 -8.37 10.30 -0.21
N GLN A 132 -9.22 9.39 -0.69
CA GLN A 132 -8.79 8.33 -1.61
C GLN A 132 -8.47 8.85 -3.01
N ALA A 133 -9.03 9.98 -3.44
CA ALA A 133 -8.69 10.61 -4.71
C ALA A 133 -7.27 11.18 -4.75
N HIS A 134 -6.66 11.41 -3.58
CA HIS A 134 -5.42 12.17 -3.44
C HIS A 134 -4.24 11.37 -2.86
N LEU A 135 -4.19 10.06 -3.13
CA LEU A 135 -3.11 9.16 -2.71
C LEU A 135 -1.88 9.18 -3.64
N GLY A 136 -1.99 9.83 -4.80
CA GLY A 136 -0.97 9.83 -5.84
C GLY A 136 0.31 10.57 -5.45
N TRP A 137 1.48 10.06 -5.86
CA TRP A 137 2.72 10.86 -5.87
C TRP A 137 2.64 11.99 -6.90
N LEU A 138 1.98 11.70 -8.02
CA LEU A 138 1.79 12.62 -9.14
C LEU A 138 0.36 13.19 -9.12
N VAL A 139 0.25 14.45 -9.50
CA VAL A 139 -1.03 15.07 -9.89
C VAL A 139 -1.01 15.35 -11.38
N ARG A 140 -2.16 15.18 -12.05
CA ARG A 140 -2.30 15.50 -13.47
C ARG A 140 -2.50 17.01 -13.65
N ASP A 141 -1.77 17.58 -14.59
CA ASP A 141 -1.95 18.96 -15.06
C ASP A 141 -2.02 18.97 -16.60
N GLY A 142 -3.24 18.97 -17.14
CA GLY A 142 -3.50 18.71 -18.55
C GLY A 142 -2.94 17.35 -18.99
N ASP A 143 -2.02 17.39 -19.95
CA ASP A 143 -1.31 16.21 -20.48
C ASP A 143 -0.05 15.85 -19.67
N ASN A 144 0.31 16.67 -18.67
CA ASN A 144 1.50 16.47 -17.84
C ASN A 144 1.18 15.81 -16.50
N PHE A 145 2.22 15.28 -15.86
CA PHE A 145 2.20 14.80 -14.48
C PHE A 145 3.25 15.55 -13.67
N ILE A 146 2.82 16.10 -12.54
CA ILE A 146 3.66 16.89 -11.66
C ILE A 146 3.84 16.14 -10.34
N GLU A 147 5.08 16.00 -9.89
CA GLU A 147 5.37 15.47 -8.56
C GLU A 147 4.86 16.43 -7.49
N LYS A 148 4.01 15.93 -6.59
CA LYS A 148 3.46 16.76 -5.50
C LYS A 148 4.55 17.30 -4.58
N ALA A 149 5.65 16.57 -4.41
CA ALA A 149 6.77 17.01 -3.58
C ALA A 149 7.41 18.33 -4.08
N HIS A 150 7.29 18.63 -5.37
CA HIS A 150 7.90 19.81 -6.01
C HIS A 150 6.83 20.78 -6.59
N SER A 151 5.55 20.53 -6.32
CA SER A 151 4.48 21.40 -6.77
C SER A 151 4.29 22.56 -5.79
N PHE A 152 4.41 23.79 -6.27
CA PHE A 152 4.06 25.00 -5.52
C PHE A 152 2.55 25.32 -5.59
N LEU A 153 1.77 24.48 -6.26
CA LEU A 153 0.35 24.68 -6.57
C LEU A 153 -0.60 23.96 -5.59
N LEU A 154 -0.07 23.32 -4.54
CA LEU A 154 -0.81 22.46 -3.61
C LEU A 154 -0.53 22.80 -2.14
#